data_AF-A0A1Q7FXM1-F1
#
_entry.id   AF-A0A1Q7FXM1-F1
#
_cell.length_a   1.000
_cell.length_b   1.000
_cell.length_c   1.000
_cell.angle_alpha   90.00
_cell.angle_beta   90.00
_cell.angle_gamma   90.00
#
_symmetry.space_group_name_H-M   'P 1'
#
loop_
_entity.id
_entity.type
_entity.pdbx_description
1 polymer ?
#
loop_
_entity_poly.entity_id
_entity_poly.type
_entity_poly.pdbx_seq_one_letter_code
_entity_poly.pdbx_strand_id
1 'polypeptide(L)'
;MMKRLALIMAALALAGAPGPALADEAIPVQELVLRTKPAVALVTARVDAEASLNCGPGPITVKPAPFVETGTGWFVDGRGYLITNAHVVDPAHRLPPWVSQELKKSAVDEACVTPLLARQGLMRGSRPDFEDQIRRRVDMASIRLKLLPQVTVLLSNGTILPAEIKKFSPPLLLDASGKPVPDSGRDLALLRVKDGVYPALAVADEAPKIGDPVHIMGFPGVVLSHELLNKSAALEASVTAGSISGLKQDAIGQDVIQTDASAAPGNSGGPAIGARGAVVGVLTFVSLSPSGGSIVQGFNFLIPGKDLMKFLQGTEVATPGESRFNPVWAAGLRDLSNERFRSAAAKFAEANNLLSDLTDVRRALAEAEFKVKNPPPRPFPWAWATLGLALVSGSGYGALWYRRWQRNRFRIKAGEVVKMLEEGVNPLLLDVRKASAAKTSPLKIPGATYVSPEDLARGEARIEVDPNRTVVAYCT
;
A
#
# COMPACT_ATOMS: atom_id res chain seq x y z
N MET A 1 -57.41 1.94 -27.46
CA MET A 1 -56.20 2.37 -28.22
C MET A 1 -55.51 3.47 -27.42
N MET A 2 -54.19 3.36 -27.19
CA MET A 2 -53.31 4.33 -26.50
C MET A 2 -53.61 4.65 -25.02
N LYS A 3 -53.12 3.82 -24.09
CA LYS A 3 -52.66 4.23 -22.72
C LYS A 3 -52.06 3.09 -21.86
N ARG A 4 -51.59 1.98 -22.46
CA ARG A 4 -51.00 0.85 -21.70
C ARG A 4 -49.56 0.46 -22.06
N LEU A 5 -48.88 1.21 -22.92
CA LEU A 5 -47.49 0.87 -23.34
C LEU A 5 -46.37 1.71 -22.71
N ALA A 6 -46.69 2.72 -21.90
CA ALA A 6 -45.66 3.66 -21.41
C ALA A 6 -44.88 3.19 -20.16
N LEU A 7 -45.27 2.09 -19.51
CA LEU A 7 -44.64 1.65 -18.25
C LEU A 7 -43.62 0.51 -18.39
N ILE A 8 -43.42 -0.07 -19.58
CA ILE A 8 -42.50 -1.19 -19.80
C ILE A 8 -41.17 -0.75 -20.46
N MET A 9 -41.11 0.44 -21.06
CA MET A 9 -39.90 0.96 -21.72
C MET A 9 -38.93 1.71 -20.78
N ALA A 10 -39.30 1.96 -19.53
CA ALA A 10 -38.39 2.58 -18.54
C ALA A 10 -37.48 1.58 -17.81
N ALA A 11 -37.71 0.27 -17.96
CA ALA A 11 -36.95 -0.78 -17.28
C ALA A 11 -35.84 -1.43 -18.14
N LEU A 12 -35.73 -1.10 -19.43
CA LEU A 12 -34.74 -1.69 -20.35
C LEU A 12 -33.62 -0.72 -20.80
N ALA A 13 -33.57 0.51 -20.29
CA ALA A 13 -32.56 1.50 -20.68
C ALA A 13 -31.37 1.63 -19.70
N LEU A 14 -31.24 0.70 -18.73
CA LEU A 14 -30.13 0.66 -17.76
C LEU A 14 -29.15 -0.51 -18.00
N ALA A 15 -29.38 -1.34 -19.01
CA ALA A 15 -28.51 -2.45 -19.37
C ALA A 15 -27.69 -2.09 -20.63
N GLY A 16 -26.70 -1.22 -20.48
CA GLY A 16 -25.85 -0.84 -21.62
C GLY A 16 -24.91 0.34 -21.41
N ALA A 17 -24.59 0.70 -20.16
CA ALA A 17 -23.42 1.54 -19.96
C ALA A 17 -22.18 0.73 -20.35
N PRO A 18 -21.35 1.18 -21.32
CA PRO A 18 -20.04 0.57 -21.51
C PRO A 18 -19.32 0.70 -20.16
N GLY A 19 -18.90 -0.43 -19.61
CA GLY A 19 -18.07 -0.42 -18.41
C GLY A 19 -16.89 0.53 -18.63
N PRO A 20 -16.45 1.28 -17.61
CA PRO A 20 -15.24 2.07 -17.74
C PRO A 20 -14.16 1.11 -18.27
N ALA A 21 -13.53 1.49 -19.38
CA ALA A 21 -12.34 0.81 -19.84
C ALA A 21 -11.42 0.69 -18.63
N LEU A 22 -11.04 -0.55 -18.28
CA LEU A 22 -10.08 -0.83 -17.22
C LEU A 22 -8.79 -0.13 -17.62
N ALA A 23 -8.64 1.13 -17.21
CA ALA A 23 -7.36 1.77 -17.10
C ALA A 23 -6.53 0.84 -16.23
N ASP A 24 -5.35 0.48 -16.72
CA ASP A 24 -4.34 -0.32 -16.03
C ASP A 24 -4.31 0.11 -14.56
N GLU A 25 -4.94 -0.67 -13.68
CA GLU A 25 -5.30 -0.19 -12.34
C GLU A 25 -3.99 -0.04 -11.57
N ALA A 26 -3.59 1.21 -11.30
CA ALA A 26 -2.36 1.48 -10.59
C ALA A 26 -2.38 0.73 -9.25
N ILE A 27 -1.36 -0.10 -9.02
CA ILE A 27 -1.25 -0.87 -7.78
C ILE A 27 -1.34 0.10 -6.61
N PRO A 28 -2.25 -0.09 -5.63
CA PRO A 28 -2.32 0.76 -4.47
C PRO A 28 -0.95 0.88 -3.80
N VAL A 29 -0.54 2.09 -3.40
CA VAL A 29 0.81 2.34 -2.84
C VAL A 29 1.14 1.37 -1.71
N GLN A 30 0.18 1.06 -0.85
CA GLN A 30 0.36 0.09 0.23
C GLN A 30 0.70 -1.31 -0.30
N GLU A 31 0.00 -1.77 -1.34
CA GLU A 31 0.26 -3.07 -1.94
C GLU A 31 1.62 -3.10 -2.67
N LEU A 32 1.99 -2.00 -3.34
CA LEU A 32 3.31 -1.84 -3.94
C LEU A 32 4.41 -1.99 -2.89
N VAL A 33 4.29 -1.29 -1.75
CA VAL A 33 5.26 -1.38 -0.66
C VAL A 33 5.34 -2.79 -0.10
N LEU A 34 4.21 -3.44 0.15
CA LEU A 34 4.18 -4.81 0.67
C LEU A 34 4.80 -5.82 -0.31
N ARG A 35 4.66 -5.61 -1.62
CA ARG A 35 5.25 -6.48 -2.65
C ARG A 35 6.76 -6.33 -2.74
N THR A 36 7.29 -5.11 -2.59
CA THR A 36 8.70 -4.84 -2.88
C THR A 36 9.61 -4.80 -1.65
N LYS A 37 9.12 -4.32 -0.50
CA LYS A 37 9.92 -4.15 0.72
C LYS A 37 10.63 -5.43 1.20
N PRO A 38 10.04 -6.65 1.11
CA PRO A 38 10.71 -7.88 1.54
C PRO A 38 12.01 -8.20 0.79
N ALA A 39 12.19 -7.67 -0.43
CA ALA A 39 13.40 -7.87 -1.23
C ALA A 39 14.56 -6.94 -0.85
N VAL A 40 14.35 -5.99 0.06
CA VAL A 40 15.33 -4.97 0.45
C VAL A 40 16.05 -5.41 1.73
N ALA A 41 17.36 -5.26 1.75
CA ALA A 41 18.23 -5.72 2.83
C ALA A 41 19.32 -4.70 3.15
N LEU A 42 19.80 -4.72 4.40
CA LEU A 42 20.91 -3.88 4.83
C LEU A 42 22.22 -4.52 4.38
N VAL A 43 23.03 -3.79 3.62
CA VAL A 43 24.37 -4.22 3.22
C VAL A 43 25.38 -3.57 4.15
N THR A 44 26.33 -4.36 4.65
CA THR A 44 27.40 -3.88 5.52
C THR A 44 28.73 -4.36 4.98
N ALA A 45 29.61 -3.41 4.66
CA ALA A 45 31.02 -3.65 4.41
C ALA A 45 31.78 -3.39 5.70
N ARG A 46 32.41 -4.45 6.22
CA ARG A 46 33.14 -4.39 7.48
C ARG A 46 34.58 -4.82 7.24
N VAL A 47 35.53 -4.05 7.74
CA VAL A 47 36.96 -4.38 7.70
C VAL A 47 37.45 -4.48 9.13
N ASP A 48 37.58 -5.71 9.61
CA ASP A 48 38.27 -6.01 10.85
C ASP A 48 39.79 -5.94 10.62
N ALA A 49 40.56 -5.65 11.67
CA ALA A 49 42.00 -5.61 11.57
C ALA A 49 42.70 -6.13 12.84
N GLU A 50 43.88 -6.70 12.67
CA GLU A 50 44.87 -6.86 13.73
C GLU A 50 46.03 -5.90 13.42
N ALA A 51 46.35 -5.03 14.37
CA ALA A 51 47.35 -4.00 14.21
C ALA A 51 48.52 -4.23 15.18
N SER A 52 49.74 -4.29 14.64
CA SER A 52 50.97 -4.33 15.43
C SER A 52 51.72 -3.01 15.31
N LEU A 53 51.98 -2.35 16.44
CA LEU A 53 52.63 -1.04 16.54
C LEU A 53 53.46 -0.92 17.82
N ASN A 54 54.33 0.08 17.91
CA ASN A 54 55.14 0.33 19.10
C ASN A 54 54.83 1.71 19.67
N CYS A 55 54.34 1.77 20.91
CA CYS A 55 54.05 3.01 21.63
C CYS A 55 55.21 3.45 22.56
N GLY A 56 56.39 2.81 22.49
CA GLY A 56 57.56 3.07 23.33
C GLY A 56 58.18 1.82 23.98
N PRO A 57 57.45 1.05 24.82
CA PRO A 57 58.03 -0.04 25.61
C PRO A 57 58.22 -1.36 24.85
N GLY A 58 57.88 -1.42 23.56
CA GLY A 58 57.95 -2.63 22.75
C GLY A 58 56.75 -2.79 21.80
N PRO A 59 56.77 -3.81 20.92
CA PRO A 59 55.66 -4.07 20.00
C PRO A 59 54.41 -4.54 20.75
N ILE A 60 53.28 -3.91 20.44
CA ILE A 60 51.95 -4.20 20.98
C ILE A 60 51.07 -4.59 19.81
N THR A 61 50.24 -5.62 20.00
CA THR A 61 49.22 -6.00 19.01
C THR A 61 47.83 -5.74 19.60
N VAL A 62 47.00 -5.01 18.85
CA VAL A 62 45.62 -4.66 19.22
C VAL A 62 44.65 -4.99 18.09
N LYS A 63 43.36 -5.09 18.44
CA LYS A 63 42.26 -5.21 17.49
C LYS A 63 41.48 -3.90 17.49
N PRO A 64 41.83 -2.92 16.60
CA PRO A 64 41.12 -1.65 16.55
C PRO A 64 39.62 -1.83 16.32
N ALA A 65 38.86 -0.79 16.64
CA ALA A 65 37.48 -0.70 16.21
C ALA A 65 37.40 -0.91 14.68
N PRO A 66 36.50 -1.79 14.22
CA PRO A 66 36.37 -2.13 12.81
C PRO A 66 35.92 -0.92 12.01
N PHE A 67 36.39 -0.82 10.77
CA PHE A 67 35.79 0.09 9.82
C PHE A 67 34.48 -0.52 9.33
N VAL A 68 33.39 0.25 9.39
CA VAL A 68 32.06 -0.22 8.99
C VAL A 68 31.42 0.82 8.10
N GLU A 69 31.03 0.40 6.90
CA GLU A 69 30.19 1.17 5.99
C GLU A 69 28.89 0.41 5.76
N THR A 70 27.77 1.15 5.78
CA THR A 70 26.43 0.57 5.62
C THR A 70 25.73 1.24 4.47
N GLY A 71 25.04 0.43 3.67
CA GLY A 71 24.14 0.89 2.62
C GLY A 71 22.97 -0.05 2.48
N THR A 72 22.21 0.16 1.42
CA THR A 72 21.06 -0.66 1.07
C THR A 72 21.40 -1.55 -0.11
N GLY A 73 20.92 -2.79 -0.08
CA GLY A 73 20.89 -3.65 -1.24
C GLY A 73 19.52 -4.28 -1.41
N TRP A 74 19.28 -4.88 -2.56
CA TRP A 74 18.02 -5.56 -2.83
C TRP A 74 18.24 -6.73 -3.78
N PHE A 75 17.44 -7.78 -3.60
CA PHE A 75 17.52 -8.97 -4.42
C PHE A 75 16.99 -8.68 -5.83
N VAL A 76 17.88 -8.81 -6.81
CA VAL A 76 17.54 -8.73 -8.24
C VAL A 76 17.13 -10.09 -8.79
N ASP A 77 17.53 -11.17 -8.12
CA ASP A 77 17.19 -12.55 -8.48
C ASP A 77 16.97 -13.38 -7.21
N GLY A 78 15.87 -14.13 -7.18
CA GLY A 78 15.42 -14.90 -6.04
C GLY A 78 16.32 -16.07 -5.67
N ARG A 79 17.32 -16.41 -6.50
CA ARG A 79 18.38 -17.37 -6.17
C ARG A 79 19.39 -16.82 -5.16
N GLY A 80 19.43 -15.49 -4.97
CA GLY A 80 20.24 -14.81 -3.97
C GLY A 80 21.28 -13.84 -4.55
N TYR A 81 20.98 -13.21 -5.68
CA TYR A 81 21.79 -12.12 -6.23
C TYR A 81 21.19 -10.78 -5.82
N LEU A 82 22.04 -9.86 -5.38
CA LEU A 82 21.63 -8.54 -4.93
C LEU A 82 22.36 -7.43 -5.68
N ILE A 83 21.69 -6.30 -5.84
CA ILE A 83 22.29 -5.06 -6.31
C ILE A 83 22.47 -4.11 -5.12
N THR A 84 23.60 -3.42 -5.12
CA THR A 84 23.88 -2.27 -4.26
C THR A 84 24.82 -1.31 -5.01
N ASN A 85 25.20 -0.19 -4.41
CA ASN A 85 26.24 0.64 -4.97
C ASN A 85 27.63 0.06 -4.76
N ALA A 86 28.55 0.38 -5.67
CA ALA A 86 29.93 -0.06 -5.55
C ALA A 86 30.62 0.59 -4.35
N HIS A 87 30.40 1.88 -4.11
CA HIS A 87 31.02 2.58 -2.97
C HIS A 87 30.66 1.95 -1.62
N VAL A 88 29.45 1.39 -1.48
CA VAL A 88 28.99 0.73 -0.23
C VAL A 88 29.87 -0.48 0.12
N VAL A 89 30.36 -1.21 -0.89
CA VAL A 89 31.16 -2.43 -0.71
C VAL A 89 32.65 -2.23 -0.99
N ASP A 90 33.02 -1.09 -1.54
CA ASP A 90 34.39 -0.74 -1.90
C ASP A 90 35.40 -0.86 -0.75
N PRO A 91 35.08 -0.42 0.50
CA PRO A 91 35.99 -0.55 1.63
C PRO A 91 36.42 -1.98 1.91
N ALA A 92 35.53 -2.96 1.69
CA ALA A 92 35.81 -4.38 1.87
C ALA A 92 36.27 -5.07 0.58
N HIS A 93 36.19 -4.40 -0.58
CA HIS A 93 36.57 -4.96 -1.87
C HIS A 93 37.98 -4.56 -2.31
N ARG A 94 38.20 -3.27 -2.55
CA ARG A 94 39.49 -2.75 -3.04
C ARG A 94 40.42 -2.30 -1.92
N LEU A 95 39.89 -2.13 -0.70
CA LEU A 95 40.63 -1.66 0.49
C LEU A 95 41.39 -0.34 0.20
N PRO A 96 40.68 0.74 -0.15
CA PRO A 96 41.31 2.00 -0.52
C PRO A 96 42.18 2.55 0.64
N PRO A 97 43.24 3.32 0.33
CA PRO A 97 44.24 3.71 1.34
C PRO A 97 43.67 4.39 2.57
N TRP A 98 42.60 5.18 2.43
CA TRP A 98 41.96 5.90 3.52
C TRP A 98 41.34 4.96 4.58
N VAL A 99 40.86 3.75 4.19
CA VAL A 99 40.37 2.73 5.15
C VAL A 99 41.52 2.25 6.03
N SER A 100 42.67 1.94 5.42
CA SER A 100 43.85 1.51 6.16
C SER A 100 44.38 2.62 7.08
N GLN A 101 44.33 3.88 6.64
CA GLN A 101 44.73 5.02 7.47
C GLN A 101 43.80 5.20 8.66
N GLU A 102 42.50 5.01 8.49
CA GLU A 102 41.52 5.12 9.59
C GLU A 102 41.68 3.99 10.61
N LEU A 103 41.92 2.75 10.14
CA LEU A 103 42.22 1.62 11.03
C LEU A 103 43.53 1.81 11.80
N LYS A 104 44.56 2.38 11.16
CA LYS A 104 45.78 2.81 11.88
C LYS A 104 45.47 3.89 12.92
N LYS A 105 44.63 4.87 12.53
CA LYS A 105 43.92 5.84 13.38
C LYS A 105 43.49 5.23 14.72
N SER A 106 42.53 4.33 14.57
CA SER A 106 41.88 3.60 15.65
C SER A 106 42.87 2.74 16.45
N ALA A 107 43.81 2.07 15.79
CA ALA A 107 44.81 1.24 16.46
C ALA A 107 45.73 2.05 17.38
N VAL A 108 46.14 3.26 16.97
CA VAL A 108 46.92 4.17 17.82
C VAL A 108 46.10 4.63 19.02
N ASP A 109 44.82 4.96 18.80
CA ASP A 109 43.93 5.39 19.88
C ASP A 109 43.71 4.27 20.93
N GLU A 110 43.60 3.02 20.49
CA GLU A 110 43.37 1.87 21.36
C GLU A 110 44.65 1.36 22.04
N ALA A 111 45.78 1.31 21.32
CA ALA A 111 47.03 0.80 21.86
C ALA A 111 47.81 1.83 22.68
N CYS A 112 47.81 3.10 22.27
CA CYS A 112 48.66 4.13 22.86
C CYS A 112 47.85 5.14 23.67
N VAL A 113 46.80 5.73 23.09
CA VAL A 113 46.10 6.88 23.71
C VAL A 113 45.31 6.44 24.94
N THR A 114 44.42 5.45 24.78
CA THR A 114 43.50 5.03 25.84
C THR A 114 44.22 4.52 27.09
N PRO A 115 45.25 3.66 27.00
CA PRO A 115 46.01 3.22 28.17
C PRO A 115 46.79 4.35 28.86
N LEU A 116 47.32 5.30 28.10
CA LEU A 116 48.05 6.45 28.66
C LEU A 116 47.12 7.45 29.35
N LEU A 117 45.95 7.72 28.78
CA LEU A 117 44.91 8.52 29.43
C LEU A 117 44.43 7.87 30.73
N ALA A 118 44.16 6.56 30.70
CA ALA A 118 43.72 5.81 31.87
C ALA A 118 44.74 5.87 33.02
N ARG A 119 46.05 5.80 32.72
CA ARG A 119 47.13 5.96 33.72
C ARG A 119 47.15 7.34 34.39
N GLN A 120 46.61 8.36 33.72
CA GLN A 120 46.50 9.72 34.25
C GLN A 120 45.11 10.01 34.84
N GLY A 121 44.21 9.01 34.90
CA GLY A 121 42.83 9.21 35.33
C GLY A 121 42.02 10.13 34.41
N LEU A 122 42.43 10.25 33.14
CA LEU A 122 41.78 11.09 32.14
C LEU A 122 40.82 10.27 31.27
N MET A 123 39.72 10.91 30.87
CA MET A 123 38.75 10.35 29.92
C MET A 123 39.05 10.85 28.51
N ARG A 124 38.66 10.10 27.49
CA ARG A 124 38.80 10.53 26.09
C ARG A 124 38.08 11.86 25.86
N GLY A 125 38.73 12.77 25.15
CA GLY A 125 38.25 14.12 24.88
C GLY A 125 38.52 15.13 26.00
N SER A 126 38.98 14.71 27.19
CA SER A 126 39.25 15.66 28.29
C SER A 126 40.50 16.51 28.06
N ARG A 127 41.47 15.99 27.29
CA ARG A 127 42.73 16.68 26.94
C ARG A 127 43.14 16.41 25.48
N PRO A 128 42.50 17.06 24.50
CA PRO A 128 42.77 16.82 23.07
C PRO A 128 44.23 17.11 22.67
N ASP A 129 44.83 18.13 23.29
CA ASP A 129 46.24 18.49 23.10
C ASP A 129 47.21 17.36 23.47
N PHE A 130 46.91 16.66 24.57
CA PHE A 130 47.71 15.54 25.05
C PHE A 130 47.50 14.29 24.19
N GLU A 131 46.25 14.01 23.78
CA GLU A 131 45.96 12.93 22.84
C GLU A 131 46.71 13.09 21.51
N ASP A 132 46.71 14.30 20.95
CA ASP A 132 47.41 14.61 19.70
C ASP A 132 48.93 14.49 19.84
N GLN A 133 49.49 14.88 20.99
CA GLN A 133 50.91 14.64 21.27
C GLN A 133 51.25 13.15 21.28
N ILE A 134 50.39 12.30 21.84
CA ILE A 134 50.59 10.85 21.81
C ILE A 134 50.53 10.33 20.38
N ARG A 135 49.51 10.74 19.60
CA ARG A 135 49.35 10.34 18.20
C ARG A 135 50.56 10.71 17.35
N ARG A 136 51.12 11.91 17.51
CA ARG A 136 52.29 12.38 16.75
C ARG A 136 53.59 11.63 17.07
N ARG A 137 53.69 10.96 18.22
CA ARG A 137 54.88 10.16 18.57
C ARG A 137 54.92 8.82 17.87
N VAL A 138 53.79 8.34 17.35
CA VAL A 138 53.70 7.06 16.67
C VAL A 138 53.97 7.26 15.18
N ASP A 139 54.95 6.52 14.66
CA ASP A 139 55.16 6.45 13.22
C ASP A 139 54.09 5.57 12.57
N MET A 140 53.13 6.20 11.89
CA MET A 140 52.04 5.54 11.17
C MET A 140 52.53 4.62 10.04
N ALA A 141 53.72 4.87 9.49
CA ALA A 141 54.31 4.01 8.45
C ALA A 141 54.76 2.66 9.03
N SER A 142 55.21 2.64 10.29
CA SER A 142 55.67 1.43 10.99
C SER A 142 54.56 0.44 11.38
N ILE A 143 53.30 0.88 11.39
CA ILE A 143 52.15 0.08 11.81
C ILE A 143 51.86 -1.01 10.78
N ARG A 144 51.93 -2.28 11.21
CA ARG A 144 51.55 -3.44 10.41
C ARG A 144 50.08 -3.77 10.65
N LEU A 145 49.30 -3.80 9.57
CA LEU A 145 47.89 -4.20 9.62
C LEU A 145 47.71 -5.55 8.93
N LYS A 146 46.95 -6.43 9.56
CA LYS A 146 46.36 -7.62 8.94
C LYS A 146 44.86 -7.39 8.83
N LEU A 147 44.39 -7.15 7.60
CA LEU A 147 43.01 -6.79 7.30
C LEU A 147 42.16 -8.05 7.06
N LEU A 148 40.93 -8.04 7.55
CA LEU A 148 39.94 -9.10 7.41
C LEU A 148 38.64 -8.47 6.89
N PRO A 149 38.55 -8.17 5.59
CA PRO A 149 37.35 -7.59 5.00
C PRO A 149 36.23 -8.63 4.87
N GLN A 150 35.00 -8.19 5.06
CA GLN A 150 33.79 -8.98 4.88
C GLN A 150 32.64 -8.10 4.42
N VAL A 151 31.81 -8.65 3.53
CA VAL A 151 30.53 -8.04 3.13
C VAL A 151 29.42 -8.94 3.62
N THR A 152 28.44 -8.35 4.31
CA THR A 152 27.28 -9.08 4.83
C THR A 152 25.98 -8.40 4.44
N VAL A 153 24.93 -9.22 4.30
CA VAL A 153 23.56 -8.81 4.01
C VAL A 153 22.69 -9.20 5.20
N LEU A 154 22.04 -8.22 5.84
CA LEU A 154 21.09 -8.42 6.91
C LEU A 154 19.66 -8.38 6.36
N LEU A 155 18.93 -9.47 6.52
CA LEU A 155 17.53 -9.61 6.13
C LEU A 155 16.60 -9.07 7.23
N SER A 156 15.34 -8.80 6.86
CA SER A 156 14.33 -8.29 7.79
C SER A 156 13.89 -9.28 8.88
N ASN A 157 14.30 -10.54 8.78
CA ASN A 157 14.13 -11.55 9.83
C ASN A 157 15.31 -11.61 10.83
N GLY A 158 16.33 -10.76 10.67
CA GLY A 158 17.53 -10.76 11.51
C GLY A 158 18.66 -11.66 11.04
N THR A 159 18.48 -12.41 9.95
CA THR A 159 19.53 -13.29 9.40
C THR A 159 20.63 -12.46 8.75
N ILE A 160 21.87 -12.70 9.17
CA ILE A 160 23.08 -12.12 8.55
C ILE A 160 23.67 -13.15 7.60
N LEU A 161 23.83 -12.78 6.33
CA LEU A 161 24.37 -13.63 5.27
C LEU A 161 25.70 -13.05 4.77
N PRO A 162 26.81 -13.81 4.78
CA PRO A 162 28.00 -13.43 4.03
C PRO A 162 27.69 -13.29 2.54
N ALA A 163 28.28 -12.30 1.89
CA ALA A 163 28.07 -12.02 0.48
C ALA A 163 29.41 -11.91 -0.28
N GLU A 164 29.44 -12.45 -1.48
CA GLU A 164 30.55 -12.34 -2.42
C GLU A 164 30.24 -11.31 -3.50
N ILE A 165 31.24 -10.54 -3.91
CA ILE A 165 31.10 -9.57 -5.01
C ILE A 165 31.35 -10.31 -6.33
N LYS A 166 30.33 -10.39 -7.19
CA LYS A 166 30.39 -11.07 -8.49
C LYS A 166 30.69 -10.14 -9.65
N LYS A 167 30.27 -8.88 -9.54
CA LYS A 167 30.58 -7.84 -10.53
C LYS A 167 30.65 -6.49 -9.83
N PHE A 168 31.57 -5.65 -10.27
CA PHE A 168 31.86 -4.37 -9.63
C PHE A 168 32.08 -3.29 -10.71
N SER A 169 31.43 -2.15 -10.55
CA SER A 169 31.60 -0.97 -11.37
C SER A 169 31.80 0.23 -10.45
N PRO A 170 33.02 0.78 -10.32
CA PRO A 170 33.34 1.83 -9.36
C PRO A 170 32.50 3.10 -9.59
N PRO A 171 32.46 4.03 -8.62
CA PRO A 171 31.82 5.33 -8.83
C PRO A 171 32.52 6.13 -9.93
N LEU A 172 31.82 7.15 -10.45
CA LEU A 172 32.43 8.11 -11.36
C LEU A 172 33.48 8.93 -10.59
N LEU A 173 34.73 8.84 -11.02
CA LEU A 173 35.84 9.58 -10.44
C LEU A 173 36.45 10.47 -11.52
N LEU A 174 36.56 11.77 -11.24
CA LEU A 174 37.13 12.73 -12.18
C LEU A 174 38.53 13.16 -11.69
N ASP A 175 39.45 13.32 -12.63
CA ASP A 175 40.72 13.97 -12.36
C ASP A 175 40.58 15.49 -12.22
N ALA A 176 41.67 16.18 -11.91
CA ALA A 176 41.69 17.63 -11.77
C ALA A 176 41.30 18.39 -13.06
N SER A 177 41.31 17.71 -14.22
CA SER A 177 40.89 18.26 -15.51
C SER A 177 39.42 17.98 -15.84
N GLY A 178 38.69 17.31 -14.95
CA GLY A 178 37.29 16.92 -15.15
C GLY A 178 37.11 15.70 -16.05
N LYS A 179 38.17 14.93 -16.33
CA LYS A 179 38.09 13.71 -17.13
C LYS A 179 37.93 12.47 -16.24
N PRO A 180 37.15 11.46 -16.67
CA PRO A 180 37.03 10.23 -15.90
C PRO A 180 38.36 9.49 -15.84
N VAL A 181 38.77 9.11 -14.64
CA VAL A 181 39.95 8.24 -14.46
C VAL A 181 39.65 6.83 -14.97
N PRO A 182 40.67 6.03 -15.36
CA PRO A 182 40.45 4.68 -15.91
C PRO A 182 39.63 3.74 -15.03
N ASP A 183 39.65 3.95 -13.71
CA ASP A 183 38.93 3.18 -12.71
C ASP A 183 37.58 3.81 -12.33
N SER A 184 36.91 4.44 -13.29
CA SER A 184 35.57 5.04 -13.13
C SER A 184 34.49 4.15 -13.74
N GLY A 185 33.30 4.17 -13.15
CA GLY A 185 32.18 3.35 -13.63
C GLY A 185 30.82 3.94 -13.29
N ARG A 186 29.86 3.05 -12.99
CA ARG A 186 28.45 3.38 -12.73
C ARG A 186 28.02 3.25 -11.30
N ASP A 187 28.96 3.06 -10.37
CA ASP A 187 28.68 2.86 -8.95
C ASP A 187 27.69 1.71 -8.69
N LEU A 188 27.89 0.56 -9.33
CA LEU A 188 27.05 -0.63 -9.18
C LEU A 188 27.89 -1.84 -8.75
N ALA A 189 27.36 -2.62 -7.80
CA ALA A 189 27.92 -3.91 -7.42
C ALA A 189 26.84 -4.99 -7.44
N LEU A 190 27.19 -6.16 -8.00
CA LEU A 190 26.40 -7.39 -7.93
C LEU A 190 26.98 -8.27 -6.81
N LEU A 191 26.16 -8.55 -5.81
CA LEU A 191 26.50 -9.43 -4.70
C LEU A 191 25.82 -10.79 -4.86
N ARG A 192 26.42 -11.83 -4.27
CA ARG A 192 25.86 -13.18 -4.17
C ARG A 192 25.92 -13.64 -2.72
N VAL A 193 24.76 -13.94 -2.15
CA VAL A 193 24.66 -14.67 -0.86
C VAL A 193 24.53 -16.17 -1.11
N LYS A 194 24.42 -16.99 -0.06
CA LYS A 194 24.13 -18.43 -0.20
C LYS A 194 22.85 -18.70 -1.00
N ASP A 195 22.76 -19.89 -1.60
CA ASP A 195 21.56 -20.34 -2.31
C ASP A 195 20.34 -20.37 -1.38
N GLY A 196 19.19 -19.95 -1.91
CA GLY A 196 17.94 -19.88 -1.17
C GLY A 196 16.77 -19.47 -2.05
N VAL A 197 15.64 -19.15 -1.42
CA VAL A 197 14.46 -18.61 -2.08
C VAL A 197 14.18 -17.23 -1.51
N TYR A 198 14.62 -16.20 -2.24
CA TYR A 198 14.51 -14.81 -1.82
C TYR A 198 13.43 -14.08 -2.62
N PRO A 199 12.68 -13.14 -2.01
CA PRO A 199 11.92 -12.16 -2.78
C PRO A 199 12.87 -11.41 -3.73
N ALA A 200 12.41 -11.03 -4.92
CA ALA A 200 13.24 -10.33 -5.90
C ALA A 200 12.47 -9.23 -6.62
N LEU A 201 13.17 -8.19 -7.06
CA LEU A 201 12.55 -7.06 -7.77
C LEU A 201 12.89 -7.09 -9.25
N ALA A 202 11.87 -6.89 -10.08
CA ALA A 202 12.05 -6.67 -11.51
C ALA A 202 12.58 -5.27 -11.76
N VAL A 203 13.33 -5.11 -12.85
CA VAL A 203 13.77 -3.80 -13.35
C VAL A 203 12.78 -3.34 -14.41
N ALA A 204 12.42 -2.06 -14.41
CA ALA A 204 11.51 -1.51 -15.38
C ALA A 204 12.15 -1.46 -16.77
N ASP A 205 11.42 -1.93 -17.78
CA ASP A 205 11.86 -1.87 -19.19
C ASP A 205 11.77 -0.46 -19.77
N GLU A 206 10.81 0.33 -19.29
CA GLU A 206 10.57 1.70 -19.76
C GLU A 206 11.28 2.73 -18.89
N ALA A 207 11.80 3.77 -19.54
CA ALA A 207 12.34 4.93 -18.84
C ALA A 207 11.22 5.71 -18.13
N PRO A 208 11.45 6.16 -16.88
CA PRO A 208 10.48 6.98 -16.17
C PRO A 208 10.37 8.37 -16.79
N LYS A 209 9.20 9.00 -16.62
CA LYS A 209 8.89 10.35 -17.05
C LYS A 209 8.94 11.32 -15.86
N ILE A 210 9.19 12.59 -16.15
CA ILE A 210 9.11 13.65 -15.13
C ILE A 210 7.69 13.68 -14.57
N GLY A 211 7.58 13.68 -13.24
CA GLY A 211 6.32 13.62 -12.50
C GLY A 211 5.85 12.21 -12.14
N ASP A 212 6.46 11.15 -12.68
CA ASP A 212 6.12 9.78 -12.28
C ASP A 212 6.41 9.59 -10.78
N PRO A 213 5.52 8.94 -10.02
CA PRO A 213 5.75 8.69 -8.60
C PRO A 213 6.85 7.64 -8.42
N VAL A 214 7.67 7.84 -7.39
CA VAL A 214 8.77 6.94 -7.04
C VAL A 214 8.86 6.75 -5.53
N HIS A 215 9.17 5.52 -5.13
CA HIS A 215 9.37 5.15 -3.72
C HIS A 215 10.78 4.59 -3.54
N ILE A 216 11.59 5.22 -2.71
CA ILE A 216 12.92 4.74 -2.37
C ILE A 216 12.81 3.90 -1.09
N MET A 217 13.46 2.74 -1.10
CA MET A 217 13.52 1.85 0.05
C MET A 217 14.96 1.70 0.51
N GLY A 218 15.21 1.78 1.81
CA GLY A 218 16.55 1.57 2.34
C GLY A 218 16.70 1.75 3.83
N PHE A 219 17.96 1.72 4.27
CA PHE A 219 18.35 1.73 5.68
C PHE A 219 19.14 3.00 5.99
N PRO A 220 18.47 4.15 6.18
CA PRO A 220 19.15 5.41 6.46
C PRO A 220 19.84 5.32 7.82
N GLY A 221 21.13 5.69 7.89
CA GLY A 221 21.96 5.60 9.09
C GLY A 221 21.35 6.34 10.30
N VAL A 222 20.65 7.45 10.04
CA VAL A 222 19.94 8.23 11.06
C VAL A 222 18.82 7.46 11.77
N VAL A 223 18.27 6.40 11.15
CA VAL A 223 17.31 5.48 11.79
C VAL A 223 18.05 4.38 12.54
N LEU A 224 19.14 3.85 11.95
CA LEU A 224 19.95 2.79 12.56
C LEU A 224 20.59 3.21 13.89
N SER A 225 20.97 4.49 14.02
CA SER A 225 21.64 5.04 15.20
C SER A 225 20.72 5.89 16.09
N HIS A 226 19.40 5.87 15.88
CA HIS A 226 18.49 6.74 16.61
C HIS A 226 18.29 6.28 18.07
N GLU A 227 18.59 7.14 19.03
CA GLU A 227 18.60 6.80 20.48
C GLU A 227 17.24 6.35 21.02
N LEU A 228 16.14 6.86 20.45
CA LEU A 228 14.78 6.54 20.86
C LEU A 228 14.21 5.27 20.18
N LEU A 229 14.90 4.69 19.20
CA LEU A 229 14.44 3.49 18.49
C LEU A 229 15.05 2.23 19.08
N ASN A 230 14.28 1.14 19.06
CA ASN A 230 14.78 -0.16 19.48
C ASN A 230 15.67 -0.78 18.38
N LYS A 231 16.46 -1.79 18.74
CA LYS A 231 17.38 -2.48 17.80
C LYS A 231 16.66 -3.12 16.59
N SER A 232 15.37 -3.43 16.69
CA SER A 232 14.61 -3.98 15.57
C SER A 232 14.30 -2.96 14.47
N ALA A 233 14.48 -1.66 14.70
CA ALA A 233 14.38 -0.66 13.64
C ALA A 233 15.37 -0.92 12.50
N ALA A 234 16.53 -1.52 12.79
CA ALA A 234 17.53 -1.90 11.79
C ALA A 234 17.09 -3.07 10.89
N LEU A 235 15.98 -3.74 11.20
CA LEU A 235 15.46 -4.86 10.41
C LEU A 235 14.42 -4.43 9.38
N GLU A 236 13.88 -3.22 9.49
CA GLU A 236 12.87 -2.71 8.57
C GLU A 236 13.44 -1.60 7.69
N ALA A 237 13.36 -1.79 6.37
CA ALA A 237 13.65 -0.72 5.44
C ALA A 237 12.66 0.44 5.63
N SER A 238 13.20 1.66 5.66
CA SER A 238 12.44 2.89 5.53
C SER A 238 11.97 3.05 4.08
N VAL A 239 10.79 3.65 3.90
CA VAL A 239 10.24 3.96 2.58
C VAL A 239 10.03 5.47 2.52
N THR A 240 10.64 6.13 1.53
CA THR A 240 10.41 7.54 1.23
C THR A 240 9.73 7.65 -0.12
N ALA A 241 8.78 8.58 -0.23
CA ALA A 241 8.03 8.83 -1.45
C ALA A 241 8.44 10.16 -2.07
N GLY A 242 8.34 10.24 -3.38
CA GLY A 242 8.54 11.45 -4.16
C GLY A 242 8.14 11.21 -5.61
N SER A 243 8.72 12.00 -6.49
CA SER A 243 8.52 11.98 -7.92
C SER A 243 9.85 12.09 -8.67
N ILE A 244 9.81 11.76 -9.95
CA ILE A 244 10.91 12.01 -10.87
C ILE A 244 10.92 13.51 -11.18
N SER A 245 11.93 14.23 -10.67
CA SER A 245 12.01 15.68 -10.78
C SER A 245 12.83 16.15 -11.99
N GLY A 246 13.60 15.26 -12.61
CA GLY A 246 14.35 15.58 -13.81
C GLY A 246 15.07 14.38 -14.42
N LEU A 247 15.36 14.48 -15.72
CA LEU A 247 16.25 13.58 -16.43
C LEU A 247 17.50 14.38 -16.79
N LYS A 248 18.65 13.96 -16.29
CA LYS A 248 19.91 14.72 -16.35
C LYS A 248 21.03 13.82 -16.85
N GLN A 249 22.20 14.42 -17.03
CA GLN A 249 23.44 13.70 -17.29
C GLN A 249 24.48 14.11 -16.25
N ASP A 250 25.35 13.17 -15.89
CA ASP A 250 26.52 13.46 -15.07
C ASP A 250 27.62 14.17 -15.89
N ALA A 251 28.77 14.39 -15.25
CA ALA A 251 29.89 15.13 -15.82
C ALA A 251 30.48 14.53 -17.11
N ILE A 252 30.21 13.26 -17.40
CA ILE A 252 30.74 12.56 -18.58
C ILE A 252 29.64 12.20 -19.59
N GLY A 253 28.49 12.88 -19.50
CA GLY A 253 27.39 12.74 -20.46
C GLY A 253 26.56 11.48 -20.25
N GLN A 254 26.66 10.86 -19.08
CA GLN A 254 25.93 9.65 -18.79
C GLN A 254 24.60 9.95 -18.09
N ASP A 255 23.52 9.27 -18.49
CA ASP A 255 22.19 9.57 -17.95
C ASP A 255 22.06 9.25 -16.45
N VAL A 256 21.37 10.15 -15.73
CA VAL A 256 20.96 10.01 -14.34
C VAL A 256 19.54 10.53 -14.16
N ILE A 257 18.81 9.94 -13.21
CA ILE A 257 17.43 10.36 -12.90
C ILE A 257 17.47 11.19 -11.62
N GLN A 258 16.93 12.41 -11.66
CA GLN A 258 16.77 13.25 -10.48
C GLN A 258 15.40 12.95 -9.82
N THR A 259 15.38 12.86 -8.50
CA THR A 259 14.16 12.69 -7.70
C THR A 259 14.17 13.60 -6.48
N ASP A 260 12.98 14.01 -6.06
CA ASP A 260 12.75 14.75 -4.83
C ASP A 260 12.45 13.85 -3.60
N ALA A 261 12.34 12.53 -3.81
CA ALA A 261 12.14 11.58 -2.73
C ALA A 261 13.29 11.69 -1.71
N SER A 262 12.96 11.83 -0.42
CA SER A 262 13.96 12.05 0.62
C SER A 262 14.98 10.92 0.69
N ALA A 263 16.25 11.28 0.84
CA ALA A 263 17.35 10.34 0.93
C ALA A 263 18.38 10.78 1.97
N ALA A 264 18.98 9.82 2.65
CA ALA A 264 20.02 10.05 3.65
C ALA A 264 21.14 9.01 3.48
N PRO A 265 22.34 9.23 4.06
CA PRO A 265 23.41 8.24 4.04
C PRO A 265 22.87 6.91 4.58
N GLY A 266 23.18 5.81 3.90
CA GLY A 266 22.61 4.48 4.15
C GLY A 266 21.51 4.08 3.16
N ASN A 267 20.83 5.02 2.49
CA ASN A 267 19.91 4.68 1.39
C ASN A 267 20.62 4.33 0.08
N SER A 268 21.90 4.66 -0.07
CA SER A 268 22.72 4.30 -1.24
C SER A 268 22.63 2.82 -1.55
N GLY A 269 22.37 2.49 -2.80
CA GLY A 269 22.15 1.14 -3.33
C GLY A 269 20.70 0.68 -3.23
N GLY A 270 19.84 1.47 -2.57
CA GLY A 270 18.41 1.19 -2.43
C GLY A 270 17.66 1.29 -3.77
N PRO A 271 16.63 0.45 -3.97
CA PRO A 271 15.84 0.49 -5.19
C PRO A 271 14.86 1.67 -5.16
N ALA A 272 14.75 2.36 -6.29
CA ALA A 272 13.70 3.32 -6.56
C ALA A 272 12.57 2.63 -7.34
N ILE A 273 11.42 2.45 -6.70
CA ILE A 273 10.27 1.70 -7.22
C ILE A 273 9.28 2.64 -7.89
N GLY A 274 9.01 2.43 -9.18
CA GLY A 274 7.97 3.16 -9.91
C GLY A 274 6.56 2.57 -9.68
N ALA A 275 5.53 3.22 -10.21
CA ALA A 275 4.11 2.87 -10.00
C ALA A 275 3.72 1.40 -10.28
N ARG A 276 4.48 0.70 -11.14
CA ARG A 276 4.24 -0.71 -11.51
C ARG A 276 4.91 -1.72 -10.56
N GLY A 277 5.56 -1.27 -9.49
CA GLY A 277 6.28 -2.15 -8.56
C GLY A 277 7.62 -2.67 -9.10
N ALA A 278 8.14 -2.07 -10.18
CA ALA A 278 9.44 -2.37 -10.77
C ALA A 278 10.45 -1.26 -10.46
N VAL A 279 11.74 -1.62 -10.42
CA VAL A 279 12.84 -0.71 -10.15
C VAL A 279 13.10 0.18 -11.36
N VAL A 280 12.93 1.49 -11.21
CA VAL A 280 13.24 2.48 -12.25
C VAL A 280 14.68 3.01 -12.15
N GLY A 281 15.31 2.86 -10.99
CA GLY A 281 16.71 3.20 -10.78
C GLY A 281 17.26 2.77 -9.43
N VAL A 282 18.57 2.93 -9.25
CA VAL A 282 19.29 2.62 -8.00
C VAL A 282 19.78 3.94 -7.42
N LEU A 283 19.38 4.28 -6.20
CA LEU A 283 19.84 5.50 -5.53
C LEU A 283 21.36 5.44 -5.33
N THR A 284 22.09 6.48 -5.73
CA THR A 284 23.57 6.52 -5.66
C THR A 284 24.11 7.69 -4.85
N PHE A 285 23.77 8.93 -5.21
CA PHE A 285 24.33 10.12 -4.56
C PHE A 285 23.24 11.15 -4.25
N VAL A 286 23.50 11.91 -3.19
CA VAL A 286 22.68 13.03 -2.72
C VAL A 286 23.46 14.32 -2.92
N SER A 287 22.78 15.42 -3.27
CA SER A 287 23.45 16.71 -3.41
C SER A 287 23.96 17.23 -2.07
N LEU A 288 25.17 17.77 -2.04
CA LEU A 288 25.73 18.45 -0.87
C LEU A 288 25.71 19.97 -1.07
N SER A 289 25.48 20.72 0.00
CA SER A 289 25.47 22.18 -0.02
C SER A 289 26.86 22.72 -0.38
N PRO A 290 26.96 23.68 -1.32
CA PRO A 290 28.22 24.33 -1.68
C PRO A 290 28.96 25.00 -0.51
N SER A 291 28.23 25.38 0.54
CA SER A 291 28.74 26.17 1.67
C SER A 291 28.99 25.37 2.95
N GLY A 292 28.79 24.04 2.97
CA GLY A 292 28.96 23.32 4.24
C GLY A 292 28.71 21.83 4.29
N GLY A 293 28.76 21.09 3.18
CA GLY A 293 28.71 19.61 3.20
C GLY A 293 27.42 18.99 3.75
N SER A 294 26.41 19.80 4.08
CA SER A 294 25.08 19.34 4.49
C SER A 294 24.30 18.85 3.28
N ILE A 295 23.50 17.80 3.47
CA ILE A 295 22.72 17.20 2.39
C ILE A 295 21.58 18.14 2.00
N VAL A 296 21.45 18.42 0.72
CA VAL A 296 20.33 19.16 0.14
C VAL A 296 19.25 18.16 -0.25
N GLN A 297 18.18 18.10 0.54
CA GLN A 297 17.00 17.27 0.23
C GLN A 297 16.31 17.76 -1.03
N GLY A 298 15.64 16.85 -1.75
CA GLY A 298 14.90 17.18 -2.98
C GLY A 298 15.73 17.11 -4.27
N PHE A 299 17.05 16.87 -4.18
CA PHE A 299 17.97 16.80 -5.31
C PHE A 299 18.85 15.53 -5.21
N ASN A 300 18.19 14.39 -5.30
CA ASN A 300 18.82 13.07 -5.22
C ASN A 300 18.88 12.43 -6.61
N PHE A 301 19.86 11.56 -6.82
CA PHE A 301 20.13 10.98 -8.13
C PHE A 301 20.15 9.46 -8.12
N LEU A 302 19.55 8.89 -9.17
CA LEU A 302 19.44 7.45 -9.39
C LEU A 302 20.20 7.05 -10.66
N ILE A 303 20.88 5.91 -10.59
CA ILE A 303 21.38 5.20 -11.76
C ILE A 303 20.18 4.59 -12.48
N PRO A 304 19.94 4.89 -13.77
CA PRO A 304 18.77 4.39 -14.49
C PRO A 304 18.71 2.85 -14.58
N GLY A 305 17.50 2.29 -14.52
CA GLY A 305 17.26 0.85 -14.68
C GLY A 305 17.88 0.26 -15.95
N LYS A 306 17.89 1.01 -17.06
CA LYS A 306 18.56 0.59 -18.31
C LYS A 306 20.07 0.36 -18.16
N ASP A 307 20.73 1.15 -17.32
CA ASP A 307 22.17 1.01 -17.10
C ASP A 307 22.46 -0.13 -16.12
N LEU A 308 21.55 -0.39 -15.18
CA LEU A 308 21.56 -1.62 -14.40
C LEU A 308 21.39 -2.86 -15.30
N MET A 309 20.48 -2.85 -16.26
CA MET A 309 20.30 -3.96 -17.20
C MET A 309 21.57 -4.20 -18.02
N LYS A 310 22.24 -3.15 -18.50
CA LYS A 310 23.57 -3.27 -19.16
C LYS A 310 24.62 -3.84 -18.21
N PHE A 311 24.64 -3.38 -16.95
CA PHE A 311 25.55 -3.88 -15.95
C PHE A 311 25.34 -5.38 -15.65
N LEU A 312 24.11 -5.90 -15.73
CA LEU A 312 23.81 -7.32 -15.52
C LEU A 312 24.20 -8.23 -16.70
N GLN A 313 24.48 -7.68 -17.88
CA GLN A 313 24.90 -8.48 -19.04
C GLN A 313 26.17 -9.28 -18.74
N GLY A 314 26.19 -10.54 -19.20
CA GLY A 314 27.28 -11.48 -18.97
C GLY A 314 27.35 -12.05 -17.55
N THR A 315 26.32 -11.84 -16.73
CA THR A 315 26.18 -12.48 -15.40
C THR A 315 25.14 -13.60 -15.44
N GLU A 316 25.02 -14.33 -14.34
CA GLU A 316 24.03 -15.41 -14.18
C GLU A 316 22.59 -14.89 -14.03
N VAL A 317 22.41 -13.57 -13.82
CA VAL A 317 21.09 -12.92 -13.71
C VAL A 317 20.57 -12.59 -15.09
N ALA A 318 19.81 -13.54 -15.68
CA ALA A 318 19.19 -13.35 -17.00
C ALA A 318 17.85 -12.61 -16.93
N THR A 319 17.10 -12.82 -15.86
CA THR A 319 15.69 -12.42 -15.69
C THR A 319 15.49 -11.73 -14.34
N PRO A 320 15.84 -10.43 -14.23
CA PRO A 320 15.62 -9.67 -13.01
C PRO A 320 14.17 -9.75 -12.50
N GLY A 321 14.00 -10.00 -11.20
CA GLY A 321 12.72 -10.18 -10.54
C GLY A 321 12.20 -11.61 -10.51
N GLU A 322 12.88 -12.56 -11.15
CA GLU A 322 12.52 -13.97 -11.06
C GLU A 322 12.70 -14.48 -9.63
N SER A 323 11.64 -15.05 -9.06
CA SER A 323 11.66 -15.61 -7.71
C SER A 323 10.50 -16.58 -7.49
N ARG A 324 10.80 -17.69 -6.80
CA ARG A 324 9.77 -18.63 -6.32
C ARG A 324 8.95 -18.07 -5.15
N PHE A 325 9.46 -17.06 -4.43
CA PHE A 325 8.77 -16.41 -3.33
C PHE A 325 7.66 -15.46 -3.83
N ASN A 326 7.98 -14.64 -4.83
CA ASN A 326 7.09 -13.59 -5.36
C ASN A 326 5.66 -14.04 -5.69
N PRO A 327 5.42 -15.14 -6.44
CA PRO A 327 4.05 -15.53 -6.80
C PRO A 327 3.22 -15.97 -5.59
N VAL A 328 3.84 -16.62 -4.60
CA VAL A 328 3.18 -17.06 -3.35
C VAL A 328 2.80 -15.84 -2.51
N TRP A 329 3.75 -14.92 -2.31
CA TRP A 329 3.53 -13.70 -1.56
C TRP A 329 2.45 -12.82 -2.20
N ALA A 330 2.52 -12.59 -3.50
CA ALA A 330 1.52 -11.82 -4.24
C ALA A 330 0.14 -12.48 -4.21
N ALA A 331 0.05 -13.82 -4.23
CA ALA A 331 -1.22 -14.52 -4.06
C ALA A 331 -1.83 -14.27 -2.68
N GLY A 332 -1.02 -14.31 -1.62
CA GLY A 332 -1.48 -14.00 -0.27
C GLY A 332 -2.00 -12.56 -0.13
N LEU A 333 -1.28 -11.58 -0.69
CA LEU A 333 -1.72 -10.17 -0.70
C LEU A 333 -3.03 -9.98 -1.45
N ARG A 334 -3.18 -10.58 -2.63
CA ARG A 334 -4.43 -10.55 -3.41
C ARG A 334 -5.59 -11.22 -2.66
N ASP A 335 -5.33 -12.31 -1.95
CA ASP A 335 -6.37 -12.98 -1.17
C ASP A 335 -6.78 -12.15 0.04
N LEU A 336 -5.82 -11.48 0.68
CA LEU A 336 -6.07 -10.57 1.80
C LEU A 336 -6.93 -9.39 1.37
N SER A 337 -6.62 -8.77 0.22
CA SER A 337 -7.38 -7.63 -0.32
C SER A 337 -8.79 -8.01 -0.77
N ASN A 338 -8.98 -9.23 -1.27
CA ASN A 338 -10.29 -9.78 -1.64
C ASN A 338 -11.07 -10.40 -0.46
N GLU A 339 -10.66 -10.11 0.78
CA GLU A 339 -11.27 -10.64 2.01
C GLU A 339 -11.30 -12.18 2.12
N ARG A 340 -10.46 -12.89 1.35
CA ARG A 340 -10.31 -14.35 1.38
C ARG A 340 -9.30 -14.77 2.45
N PHE A 341 -9.54 -14.39 3.70
CA PHE A 341 -8.55 -14.47 4.79
C PHE A 341 -7.98 -15.86 5.04
N ARG A 342 -8.77 -16.94 4.88
CA ARG A 342 -8.28 -18.32 5.04
C ARG A 342 -7.26 -18.70 3.97
N SER A 343 -7.51 -18.29 2.73
CA SER A 343 -6.59 -18.51 1.60
C SER A 343 -5.35 -17.65 1.75
N ALA A 344 -5.52 -16.39 2.15
CA ALA A 344 -4.41 -15.47 2.45
C ALA A 344 -3.47 -16.03 3.52
N ALA A 345 -4.01 -16.50 4.65
CA ALA A 345 -3.22 -17.10 5.72
C ALA A 345 -2.44 -18.34 5.23
N ALA A 346 -3.06 -19.21 4.43
CA ALA A 346 -2.37 -20.36 3.84
C ALA A 346 -1.21 -19.94 2.93
N LYS A 347 -1.41 -18.91 2.09
CA LYS A 347 -0.36 -18.38 1.21
C LYS A 347 0.76 -17.67 1.98
N PHE A 348 0.44 -16.93 3.03
CA PHE A 348 1.47 -16.32 3.88
C PHE A 348 2.26 -17.36 4.68
N ALA A 349 1.62 -18.44 5.14
CA ALA A 349 2.32 -19.57 5.75
C ALA A 349 3.24 -20.28 4.75
N GLU A 350 2.80 -20.47 3.50
CA GLU A 350 3.64 -20.99 2.41
C GLU A 350 4.85 -20.08 2.14
N ALA A 351 4.65 -18.75 2.09
CA ALA A 351 5.74 -17.78 1.94
C ALA A 351 6.72 -17.84 3.13
N ASN A 352 6.20 -17.99 4.36
CA ASN A 352 7.03 -18.13 5.57
C ASN A 352 7.85 -19.44 5.56
N ASN A 353 7.36 -20.50 4.92
CA ASN A 353 8.14 -21.73 4.76
C ASN A 353 9.26 -21.59 3.72
N LEU A 354 9.12 -20.70 2.73
CA LEU A 354 10.15 -20.43 1.73
C LEU A 354 11.30 -19.59 2.32
N LEU A 355 10.95 -18.53 3.06
CA LEU A 355 11.91 -17.70 3.78
C LEU A 355 11.30 -17.27 5.12
N SER A 356 11.81 -17.88 6.19
CA SER A 356 11.21 -17.81 7.51
C SER A 356 11.31 -16.43 8.15
N ASP A 357 10.23 -16.05 8.83
CA ASP A 357 10.15 -14.95 9.79
C ASP A 357 10.51 -13.57 9.23
N LEU A 358 10.37 -13.36 7.90
CA LEU A 358 10.42 -12.02 7.34
C LEU A 358 9.37 -11.14 8.02
N THR A 359 9.77 -9.94 8.42
CA THR A 359 8.93 -9.08 9.26
C THR A 359 7.57 -8.78 8.63
N ASP A 360 7.53 -8.48 7.32
CA ASP A 360 6.29 -8.21 6.59
C ASP A 360 5.41 -9.47 6.42
N VAL A 361 6.03 -10.64 6.19
CA VAL A 361 5.31 -11.92 6.07
C VAL A 361 4.64 -12.29 7.39
N ARG A 362 5.39 -12.20 8.49
CA ARG A 362 4.87 -12.46 9.84
C ARG A 362 3.72 -11.54 10.19
N ARG A 363 3.81 -10.24 9.84
CA ARG A 363 2.75 -9.26 10.08
C ARG A 363 1.49 -9.59 9.27
N ALA A 364 1.64 -9.87 7.97
CA ALA A 364 0.51 -10.18 7.10
C ALA A 364 -0.15 -11.52 7.45
N LEU A 365 0.64 -12.53 7.84
CA LEU A 365 0.13 -13.81 8.33
C LEU A 365 -0.71 -13.60 9.61
N ALA A 366 -0.17 -12.87 10.59
CA ALA A 366 -0.89 -12.57 11.82
C ALA A 366 -2.20 -11.80 11.57
N GLU A 367 -2.19 -10.83 10.65
CA GLU A 367 -3.38 -10.11 10.24
C GLU A 367 -4.42 -11.03 9.60
N ALA A 368 -4.00 -11.89 8.66
CA ALA A 368 -4.89 -12.83 7.99
C ALA A 368 -5.51 -13.82 8.98
N GLU A 369 -4.71 -14.40 9.88
CA GLU A 369 -5.19 -15.31 10.93
C GLU A 369 -6.15 -14.61 11.90
N PHE A 370 -5.87 -13.37 12.27
CA PHE A 370 -6.76 -12.56 13.09
C PHE A 370 -8.11 -12.34 12.40
N LYS A 371 -8.12 -11.99 11.11
CA LYS A 371 -9.35 -11.77 10.32
C LYS A 371 -10.10 -13.07 10.01
N VAL A 372 -9.43 -14.23 10.00
CA VAL A 372 -10.11 -15.53 9.97
C VAL A 372 -10.92 -15.77 11.25
N LYS A 373 -10.35 -15.43 12.41
CA LYS A 373 -11.02 -15.58 13.71
C LYS A 373 -12.07 -14.49 13.95
N ASN A 374 -11.83 -13.29 13.42
CA ASN A 374 -12.65 -12.10 13.59
C ASN A 374 -13.00 -11.51 12.22
N PRO A 375 -13.91 -12.15 11.45
CA PRO A 375 -14.28 -11.65 10.15
C PRO A 375 -14.95 -10.26 10.27
N PRO A 376 -14.68 -9.34 9.34
CA PRO A 376 -15.35 -8.04 9.34
C PRO A 376 -16.87 -8.22 9.26
N PRO A 377 -17.65 -7.38 9.94
CA PRO A 377 -19.10 -7.47 9.90
C PRO A 377 -19.57 -7.24 8.47
N ARG A 378 -20.33 -8.19 7.92
CA ARG A 378 -20.95 -8.00 6.61
C ARG A 378 -22.03 -6.93 6.74
N PRO A 379 -22.12 -5.96 5.80
CA PRO A 379 -23.17 -4.96 5.84
C PRO A 379 -24.52 -5.68 5.87
N PHE A 380 -25.37 -5.31 6.82
CA PHE A 380 -26.74 -5.81 6.87
C PHE A 380 -27.41 -5.49 5.52
N PRO A 381 -28.12 -6.45 4.90
CA PRO A 381 -28.68 -6.26 3.57
C PRO A 381 -29.91 -5.35 3.63
N TRP A 382 -29.67 -4.05 3.79
CA TRP A 382 -30.72 -3.03 3.89
C TRP A 382 -31.66 -3.07 2.70
N ALA A 383 -31.17 -3.40 1.49
CA ALA A 383 -32.01 -3.58 0.31
C ALA A 383 -33.11 -4.65 0.51
N TRP A 384 -32.78 -5.79 1.13
CA TRP A 384 -33.76 -6.84 1.40
C TRP A 384 -34.70 -6.46 2.55
N ALA A 385 -34.18 -5.79 3.58
CA ALA A 385 -34.99 -5.31 4.69
C ALA A 385 -35.98 -4.21 4.25
N THR A 386 -35.54 -3.27 3.42
CA THR A 386 -36.40 -2.22 2.86
C THR A 386 -37.42 -2.79 1.89
N LEU A 387 -37.03 -3.75 1.04
CA LEU A 387 -37.97 -4.46 0.18
C LEU A 387 -39.04 -5.21 0.99
N GLY A 388 -38.63 -5.93 2.04
CA GLY A 388 -39.55 -6.63 2.94
C GLY A 388 -40.53 -5.68 3.62
N LEU A 389 -40.03 -4.56 4.17
CA LEU A 389 -40.88 -3.54 4.78
C LEU A 389 -41.85 -2.92 3.78
N ALA A 390 -41.38 -2.57 2.59
CA ALA A 390 -42.21 -2.00 1.52
C ALA A 390 -43.33 -2.97 1.10
N LEU A 391 -43.04 -4.27 0.98
CA LEU A 391 -44.04 -5.30 0.65
C LEU A 391 -45.10 -5.43 1.76
N VAL A 392 -44.70 -5.42 3.02
CA VAL A 392 -45.63 -5.47 4.17
C VAL A 392 -46.52 -4.23 4.21
N SER A 393 -45.93 -3.05 4.09
CA SER A 393 -46.67 -1.79 4.07
C SER A 393 -47.62 -1.69 2.86
N GLY A 394 -47.15 -2.08 1.67
CA GLY A 394 -47.96 -2.10 0.45
C GLY A 394 -49.14 -3.07 0.55
N SER A 395 -48.92 -4.26 1.11
CA SER A 395 -49.97 -5.25 1.35
C SER A 395 -51.01 -4.74 2.36
N GLY A 396 -50.55 -4.13 3.46
CA GLY A 396 -51.44 -3.52 4.46
C GLY A 396 -52.28 -2.39 3.87
N TYR A 397 -51.65 -1.49 3.10
CA TYR A 397 -52.36 -0.40 2.42
C TYR A 397 -53.34 -0.93 1.38
N GLY A 398 -52.95 -1.92 0.60
CA GLY A 398 -53.81 -2.60 -0.38
C GLY A 398 -55.04 -3.24 0.26
N ALA A 399 -54.88 -3.91 1.40
CA ALA A 399 -56.00 -4.50 2.15
C ALA A 399 -56.97 -3.43 2.69
N LEU A 400 -56.43 -2.33 3.26
CA LEU A 400 -57.23 -1.20 3.72
C LEU A 400 -57.97 -0.52 2.57
N TRP A 401 -57.28 -0.30 1.44
CA TRP A 401 -57.85 0.27 0.23
C TRP A 401 -58.96 -0.62 -0.33
N TYR A 402 -58.73 -1.94 -0.42
CA TYR A 402 -59.73 -2.91 -0.89
C TYR A 402 -60.97 -2.92 0.01
N ARG A 403 -60.79 -2.92 1.34
CA ARG A 403 -61.89 -2.80 2.30
C ARG A 403 -62.66 -1.49 2.13
N ARG A 404 -61.97 -0.36 1.93
CA ARG A 404 -62.59 0.94 1.69
C ARG A 404 -63.34 0.98 0.36
N TRP A 405 -62.78 0.39 -0.68
CA TRP A 405 -63.41 0.28 -1.99
C TRP A 405 -64.67 -0.58 -1.92
N GLN A 406 -64.60 -1.77 -1.32
CA GLN A 406 -65.77 -2.65 -1.11
C GLN A 406 -66.93 -1.94 -0.38
N ARG A 407 -66.63 -1.12 0.64
CA ARG A 407 -67.64 -0.33 1.37
C ARG A 407 -68.24 0.81 0.56
N ASN A 408 -67.49 1.40 -0.37
CA ASN A 408 -67.90 2.62 -1.08
C ASN A 408 -68.22 2.41 -2.57
N ARG A 409 -68.02 1.21 -3.13
CA ARG A 409 -68.17 0.95 -4.57
C ARG A 409 -69.58 1.18 -5.12
N PHE A 410 -70.59 1.12 -4.26
CA PHE A 410 -71.99 1.40 -4.60
C PHE A 410 -72.51 2.68 -3.93
N ARG A 411 -71.64 3.46 -3.29
CA ARG A 411 -72.04 4.70 -2.63
C ARG A 411 -72.12 5.80 -3.67
N ILE A 412 -73.35 6.23 -3.97
CA ILE A 412 -73.63 7.35 -4.86
C ILE A 412 -73.74 8.62 -4.00
N LYS A 413 -73.08 9.71 -4.40
CA LYS A 413 -73.19 10.99 -3.68
C LYS A 413 -74.46 11.72 -4.07
N ALA A 414 -75.02 12.54 -3.18
CA ALA A 414 -76.23 13.32 -3.46
C ALA A 414 -76.11 14.17 -4.76
N GLY A 415 -74.95 14.80 -5.00
CA GLY A 415 -74.72 15.55 -6.24
C GLY A 415 -74.68 14.70 -7.51
N GLU A 416 -74.31 13.42 -7.44
CA GLU A 416 -74.38 12.50 -8.59
C GLU A 416 -75.81 12.12 -8.89
N VAL A 417 -76.66 11.96 -7.87
CA VAL A 417 -78.10 11.74 -8.06
C VAL A 417 -78.75 12.95 -8.73
N VAL A 418 -78.41 14.17 -8.29
CA VAL A 418 -78.89 15.42 -8.92
C VAL A 418 -78.45 15.47 -10.38
N LYS A 419 -77.18 15.18 -10.66
CA LYS A 419 -76.65 15.14 -12.02
C LYS A 419 -77.34 14.08 -12.90
N MET A 420 -77.62 12.88 -12.37
CA MET A 420 -78.36 11.84 -13.10
C MET A 420 -79.75 12.35 -13.52
N LEU A 421 -80.46 13.01 -12.59
CA LEU A 421 -81.77 13.58 -12.85
C LEU A 421 -81.72 14.71 -13.90
N GLU A 422 -80.69 15.56 -13.87
CA GLU A 422 -80.45 16.62 -14.86
C GLU A 422 -80.11 16.07 -16.26
N GLU A 423 -79.36 14.96 -16.32
CA GLU A 423 -78.98 14.28 -17.57
C GLU A 423 -80.12 13.40 -18.13
N GLY A 424 -81.31 13.42 -17.52
CA GLY A 424 -82.49 12.65 -17.97
C GLY A 424 -82.46 11.17 -17.58
N VAL A 425 -81.48 10.74 -16.77
CA VAL A 425 -81.44 9.42 -16.16
C VAL A 425 -82.31 9.45 -14.91
N ASN A 426 -83.48 8.82 -14.95
CA ASN A 426 -84.40 8.77 -13.80
C ASN A 426 -84.14 7.52 -12.95
N PRO A 427 -83.29 7.55 -11.90
CA PRO A 427 -83.12 6.41 -11.01
C PRO A 427 -84.42 6.11 -10.26
N LEU A 428 -84.60 4.85 -9.85
CA LEU A 428 -85.59 4.49 -8.85
C LEU A 428 -85.00 4.85 -7.48
N LEU A 429 -85.61 5.82 -6.79
CA LEU A 429 -85.15 6.26 -5.49
C LEU A 429 -85.88 5.47 -4.40
N LEU A 430 -85.13 4.84 -3.49
CA LEU A 430 -85.68 4.08 -2.37
C LEU A 430 -85.27 4.71 -1.04
N ASP A 431 -86.24 5.00 -0.18
CA ASP A 431 -85.99 5.40 1.20
C ASP A 431 -86.00 4.15 2.09
N VAL A 432 -84.82 3.72 2.51
CA VAL A 432 -84.62 2.52 3.33
C VAL A 432 -84.18 2.89 4.75
N ARG A 433 -84.69 4.00 5.28
CA ARG A 433 -84.44 4.40 6.66
C ARG A 433 -85.33 3.62 7.63
N LYS A 434 -84.90 3.48 8.88
CA LYS A 434 -85.75 2.91 9.95
C LYS A 434 -87.07 3.68 10.04
N ALA A 435 -88.18 2.98 10.30
CA ALA A 435 -89.52 3.57 10.25
C ALA A 435 -89.69 4.83 11.13
N SER A 436 -89.02 4.88 12.28
CA SER A 436 -89.01 6.06 13.15
C SER A 436 -88.30 7.26 12.51
N ALA A 437 -87.18 7.05 11.84
CA ALA A 437 -86.40 8.08 11.17
C ALA A 437 -87.05 8.56 9.85
N ALA A 438 -87.68 7.65 9.10
CA ALA A 438 -88.41 8.00 7.87
C ALA A 438 -89.63 8.91 8.16
N LYS A 439 -90.28 8.72 9.31
CA LYS A 439 -91.44 9.53 9.74
C LYS A 439 -91.05 10.91 10.27
N THR A 440 -89.90 11.03 10.95
CA THR A 440 -89.49 12.27 11.64
C THR A 440 -88.47 13.12 10.88
N SER A 441 -87.83 12.58 9.84
CA SER A 441 -86.82 13.34 9.09
C SER A 441 -87.44 14.43 8.22
N PRO A 442 -86.93 15.68 8.29
CA PRO A 442 -87.39 16.78 7.43
C PRO A 442 -86.89 16.64 5.97
N LEU A 443 -85.88 15.80 5.72
CA LEU A 443 -85.34 15.52 4.40
C LEU A 443 -86.09 14.33 3.76
N LYS A 444 -86.91 14.62 2.75
CA LYS A 444 -87.55 13.63 1.87
C LYS A 444 -87.15 13.95 0.43
N ILE A 445 -86.64 12.96 -0.29
CA ILE A 445 -86.32 13.13 -1.70
C ILE A 445 -87.62 12.92 -2.50
N PRO A 446 -88.09 13.89 -3.30
CA PRO A 446 -89.30 13.74 -4.09
C PRO A 446 -89.23 12.52 -5.03
N GLY A 447 -90.31 11.74 -5.11
CA GLY A 447 -90.38 10.53 -5.93
C GLY A 447 -89.69 9.28 -5.33
N ALA A 448 -89.16 9.37 -4.10
CA ALA A 448 -88.63 8.21 -3.41
C ALA A 448 -89.73 7.31 -2.83
N THR A 449 -89.59 6.00 -3.06
CA THR A 449 -90.50 4.98 -2.51
C THR A 449 -89.93 4.48 -1.18
N TYR A 450 -90.72 4.58 -0.10
CA TYR A 450 -90.29 4.06 1.19
C TYR A 450 -90.39 2.54 1.23
N VAL A 451 -89.33 1.89 1.70
CA VAL A 451 -89.30 0.44 1.93
C VAL A 451 -88.66 0.18 3.29
N SER A 452 -89.36 -0.56 4.15
CA SER A 452 -88.82 -0.94 5.45
C SER A 452 -87.58 -1.83 5.27
N PRO A 453 -86.46 -1.53 5.95
CA PRO A 453 -85.29 -2.39 5.98
C PRO A 453 -85.60 -3.79 6.53
N GLU A 454 -86.51 -3.88 7.49
CA GLU A 454 -86.92 -5.14 8.12
C GLU A 454 -87.68 -6.03 7.12
N ASP A 455 -88.60 -5.45 6.35
CA ASP A 455 -89.34 -6.17 5.31
C ASP A 455 -88.44 -6.55 4.12
N LEU A 456 -87.46 -5.71 3.80
CA LEU A 456 -86.46 -5.99 2.75
C LEU A 456 -85.54 -7.15 3.16
N ALA A 457 -85.10 -7.20 4.41
CA ALA A 457 -84.25 -8.27 4.94
C ALA A 457 -84.98 -9.62 5.04
N ARG A 458 -86.30 -9.60 5.29
CA ARG A 458 -87.17 -10.80 5.29
C ARG A 458 -87.56 -11.28 3.88
N GLY A 459 -87.26 -10.50 2.84
CA GLY A 459 -87.68 -10.79 1.46
C GLY A 459 -89.17 -10.59 1.22
N GLU A 460 -89.86 -9.90 2.12
CA GLU A 460 -91.31 -9.64 2.08
C GLU A 460 -91.65 -8.36 1.28
N ALA A 461 -90.66 -7.50 1.04
CA ALA A 461 -90.82 -6.29 0.24
C ALA A 461 -90.99 -6.63 -1.25
N ARG A 462 -92.11 -6.21 -1.84
CA ARG A 462 -92.34 -6.28 -3.29
C ARG A 462 -92.08 -4.91 -3.92
N ILE A 463 -90.97 -4.80 -4.63
CA ILE A 463 -90.60 -3.60 -5.40
C ILE A 463 -90.61 -4.00 -6.88
N GLU A 464 -91.43 -3.34 -7.70
CA GLU A 464 -91.30 -3.45 -9.16
C GLU A 464 -90.02 -2.74 -9.58
N VAL A 465 -89.00 -3.50 -9.95
CA VAL A 465 -87.72 -2.97 -10.42
C VAL A 465 -87.58 -3.34 -11.89
N ASP A 466 -87.47 -2.32 -12.75
CA ASP A 466 -87.01 -2.51 -14.13
C ASP A 466 -85.51 -2.88 -14.10
N PRO A 467 -85.11 -4.05 -14.65
CA PRO A 467 -83.72 -4.50 -14.67
C PRO A 467 -82.74 -3.51 -15.31
N ASN A 468 -83.23 -2.60 -16.17
CA ASN A 468 -82.43 -1.61 -16.87
C ASN A 468 -82.37 -0.25 -16.17
N ARG A 469 -83.07 -0.08 -15.04
CA ARG A 469 -83.14 1.20 -14.31
C ARG A 469 -82.24 1.18 -13.09
N THR A 470 -81.38 2.19 -12.97
CA THR A 470 -80.53 2.37 -11.78
C THR A 470 -81.38 2.56 -10.52
N VAL A 471 -81.16 1.73 -9.50
CA VAL A 471 -81.80 1.88 -8.20
C VAL A 471 -80.85 2.57 -7.24
N VAL A 472 -81.30 3.67 -6.63
CA VAL A 472 -80.52 4.40 -5.62
C VAL A 472 -81.29 4.36 -4.31
N ALA A 473 -80.80 3.55 -3.38
CA ALA A 473 -81.33 3.50 -2.03
C ALA A 473 -80.56 4.49 -1.14
N TYR A 474 -81.27 5.31 -0.38
CA TYR A 474 -80.67 6.13 0.66
C TYR A 474 -81.13 5.64 2.04
N CYS A 475 -80.15 5.45 2.92
CA CYS A 475 -80.32 5.02 4.29
C CYS A 475 -79.86 6.13 5.25
N THR A 476 -80.08 5.93 6.56
CA THR A 476 -79.46 6.76 7.61
C THR A 476 -78.01 6.37 7.84
#